data_AF-A0A9N9JB39-F1
#
_entry.id   AF-A0A9N9JB39-F1
#
_cell.length_a   1.000
_cell.length_b   1.000
_cell.length_c   1.000
_cell.angle_alpha   90.00
_cell.angle_beta   90.00
_cell.angle_gamma   90.00
#
_symmetry.space_group_name_H-M   'P 1'
#
loop_
_entity.id
_entity.type
_entity.pdbx_description
1 polymer ?
#
loop_
_entity_poly.entity_id
_entity_poly.type
_entity_poly.pdbx_seq_one_letter_code
_entity_poly.pdbx_strand_id
1 'polypeptide(L)'
;MGYAVIFMHRQFSLQPYSRHYTHSTNCFLDFMELRNDGIIGVNPNHAQKMRLVLEKYRQAKKHEALLFIEFVTVTDYLFLLRSVTSIMSDLNERALYYLAAAVSDFFIPSQKMAQHKIQSGEGALTLKMDQVPKFLKPMVMNWVPRGFIVSFKLETDSNLLVDKARHALTRYGHQIVIGNLLETRKIE
;
A
#
# COMPACT_ATOMS: atom_id res chain seq x y z
N MET A 1 -3.88 -16.39 -11.06
CA MET A 1 -3.43 -15.22 -11.85
C MET A 1 -1.91 -15.17 -12.09
N GLY A 2 -1.06 -15.98 -11.42
CA GLY A 2 0.31 -16.24 -11.91
C GLY A 2 1.33 -15.08 -11.84
N TYR A 3 0.97 -13.90 -11.33
CA TYR A 3 1.90 -12.78 -11.16
C TYR A 3 2.89 -13.02 -10.01
N ALA A 4 4.14 -12.60 -10.21
CA ALA A 4 5.05 -12.28 -9.12
C ALA A 4 4.79 -10.84 -8.64
N VAL A 5 4.81 -10.62 -7.33
CA VAL A 5 4.36 -9.37 -6.71
C VAL A 5 5.48 -8.75 -5.87
N ILE A 6 5.80 -7.48 -6.18
CA ILE A 6 6.53 -6.61 -5.26
C ILE A 6 5.50 -5.84 -4.45
N PHE A 7 5.33 -6.23 -3.19
CA PHE A 7 4.39 -5.61 -2.27
C PHE A 7 5.11 -4.51 -1.48
N MET A 8 5.15 -3.31 -2.07
CA MET A 8 5.66 -2.11 -1.39
C MET A 8 4.57 -1.54 -0.47
N HIS A 9 4.78 -1.60 0.85
CA HIS A 9 3.73 -1.29 1.83
C HIS A 9 4.23 -0.46 3.02
N ARG A 10 3.27 0.22 3.68
CA ARG A 10 3.55 0.94 4.92
C ARG A 10 3.89 -0.06 6.02
N GLN A 11 4.97 0.18 6.76
CA GLN A 11 5.34 -0.64 7.90
C GLN A 11 4.15 -0.80 8.87
N PHE A 12 3.95 -2.03 9.38
CA PHE A 12 2.85 -2.44 10.25
C PHE A 12 1.43 -2.40 9.63
N SER A 13 1.29 -2.06 8.36
CA SER A 13 0.00 -2.18 7.66
C SER A 13 -0.36 -3.64 7.34
N LEU A 14 -1.58 -3.87 6.85
CA LEU A 14 -2.03 -5.19 6.44
C LEU A 14 -1.16 -5.74 5.31
N GLN A 15 -0.73 -7.00 5.45
CA GLN A 15 0.04 -7.72 4.45
C GLN A 15 -0.75 -8.90 3.88
N PRO A 16 -0.49 -9.32 2.63
CA PRO A 16 -1.04 -10.54 2.07
C PRO A 16 -0.91 -11.72 3.04
N TYR A 17 -1.94 -12.54 3.11
CA TYR A 17 -2.06 -13.70 4.02
C TYR A 17 -2.20 -13.33 5.50
N SER A 18 -1.28 -12.55 6.08
CA SER A 18 -1.30 -12.23 7.52
C SER A 18 -2.42 -11.27 7.93
N ARG A 19 -2.96 -10.46 7.00
CA ARG A 19 -4.10 -9.56 7.22
C ARG A 19 -5.37 -10.20 7.80
N HIS A 20 -5.46 -11.53 7.80
CA HIS A 20 -6.57 -12.27 8.39
C HIS A 20 -6.43 -12.46 9.91
N TYR A 21 -5.22 -12.20 10.45
CA TYR A 21 -4.85 -12.43 11.84
C TYR A 21 -4.21 -11.19 12.48
N THR A 22 -3.66 -10.29 11.66
CA THR A 22 -3.15 -8.99 12.12
C THR A 22 -4.25 -7.95 12.03
N HIS A 23 -4.40 -7.15 13.09
CA HIS A 23 -5.46 -6.13 13.21
C HIS A 23 -6.90 -6.68 13.29
N SER A 24 -7.08 -7.98 13.52
CA SER A 24 -8.35 -8.53 13.99
C SER A 24 -8.61 -8.10 15.43
N THR A 25 -9.88 -8.05 15.84
CA THR A 25 -10.27 -7.94 17.26
C THR A 25 -9.65 -9.02 18.14
N ASN A 26 -9.31 -10.16 17.54
CA ASN A 26 -8.75 -11.32 18.22
C ASN A 26 -7.22 -11.24 18.26
N CYS A 27 -6.65 -11.54 19.42
CA CYS A 27 -5.23 -11.73 19.62
C CYS A 27 -4.73 -12.90 18.76
N PHE A 28 -3.48 -12.86 18.30
CA PHE A 28 -2.88 -13.98 17.58
C PHE A 28 -2.95 -15.30 18.38
N LEU A 29 -2.83 -15.21 19.71
CA LEU A 29 -2.88 -16.37 20.60
C LEU A 29 -4.27 -17.02 20.67
N ASP A 30 -5.34 -16.30 20.30
CA ASP A 30 -6.71 -16.85 20.29
C ASP A 30 -6.89 -17.90 19.18
N PHE A 31 -5.99 -17.92 18.18
CA PHE A 31 -5.95 -18.93 17.14
C PHE A 31 -5.22 -20.21 17.55
N MET A 32 -4.57 -20.22 18.72
CA MET A 32 -3.75 -21.32 19.21
C MET A 32 -4.49 -22.10 20.30
N GLU A 33 -4.21 -23.39 20.41
CA GLU A 33 -4.70 -24.24 21.49
C GLU A 33 -3.51 -24.93 22.17
N LEU A 34 -3.58 -25.11 23.50
CA LEU A 34 -2.66 -25.97 24.21
C LEU A 34 -3.28 -27.37 24.28
N ARG A 35 -2.61 -28.37 23.71
CA ARG A 35 -3.07 -29.75 23.75
C ARG A 35 -2.59 -30.44 25.03
N ASN A 36 -3.27 -31.52 25.41
CA ASN A 36 -2.98 -32.28 26.64
C ASN A 36 -1.58 -32.91 26.65
N ASP A 37 -0.94 -33.06 25.49
CA ASP A 37 0.42 -33.55 25.32
C ASP A 37 1.49 -32.43 25.44
N GLY A 38 1.08 -31.20 25.76
CA GLY A 38 1.96 -30.04 25.83
C GLY A 38 2.34 -29.43 24.47
N ILE A 39 1.81 -29.96 23.36
CA ILE A 39 2.04 -29.45 22.01
C ILE A 39 1.06 -28.32 21.72
N ILE A 40 1.56 -27.23 21.12
CA ILE A 40 0.72 -26.14 20.67
C ILE A 40 0.10 -26.49 19.32
N GLY A 41 -1.22 -26.39 19.22
CA GLY A 41 -2.00 -26.60 18.02
C GLY A 41 -2.66 -25.31 17.53
N VAL A 42 -3.36 -25.42 16.40
CA VAL A 42 -4.30 -24.38 15.93
C VAL A 42 -5.70 -24.76 16.39
N ASN A 43 -6.44 -23.82 16.97
CA ASN A 43 -7.82 -24.02 17.39
C ASN A 43 -8.67 -24.60 16.22
N PRO A 44 -9.40 -25.72 16.42
CA PRO A 44 -10.19 -26.38 15.38
C PRO A 44 -11.16 -25.44 14.64
N ASN A 45 -11.72 -24.45 15.34
CA ASN A 45 -12.64 -23.46 14.75
C ASN A 45 -11.99 -22.57 13.69
N HIS A 46 -10.65 -22.43 13.74
CA HIS A 46 -9.88 -21.61 12.81
C HIS A 46 -8.98 -22.45 11.87
N ALA A 47 -8.76 -23.73 12.19
CA ALA A 47 -7.83 -24.61 11.50
C ALA A 47 -8.06 -24.68 9.98
N GLN A 48 -9.31 -24.82 9.51
CA GLN A 48 -9.59 -24.93 8.08
C GLN A 48 -9.21 -23.64 7.34
N LYS A 49 -9.60 -22.47 7.86
CA LYS A 49 -9.30 -21.17 7.24
C LYS A 49 -7.80 -20.90 7.27
N MET A 50 -7.13 -21.19 8.39
CA MET A 50 -5.69 -21.03 8.53
C MET A 50 -4.89 -21.92 7.59
N ARG A 51 -5.29 -23.19 7.44
CA ARG A 51 -4.67 -24.11 6.49
C ARG A 51 -4.69 -23.56 5.07
N LEU A 52 -5.84 -23.08 4.59
CA LEU A 52 -5.97 -22.54 3.23
C LEU A 52 -5.07 -21.32 2.99
N VAL A 53 -4.96 -20.44 3.98
CA VAL A 53 -4.08 -19.26 3.90
C VAL A 53 -2.60 -19.68 3.94
N LEU A 54 -2.25 -20.63 4.81
CA LEU A 54 -0.90 -21.14 4.95
C LEU A 54 -0.41 -21.85 3.68
N GLU A 55 -1.26 -22.64 3.04
CA GLU A 55 -0.96 -23.31 1.77
C GLU A 55 -0.60 -22.29 0.67
N LYS A 56 -1.42 -21.25 0.51
CA LYS A 56 -1.16 -20.18 -0.46
C LYS A 56 0.12 -19.42 -0.14
N TYR A 57 0.35 -19.10 1.13
CA TYR A 57 1.59 -18.44 1.56
C TYR A 57 2.83 -19.29 1.27
N ARG A 58 2.79 -20.60 1.59
CA ARG A 58 3.88 -21.54 1.29
C ARG A 58 4.13 -21.66 -0.20
N GLN A 59 3.08 -21.70 -1.02
CA GLN A 59 3.22 -21.70 -2.48
C GLN A 59 3.89 -20.41 -2.97
N ALA A 60 3.47 -19.24 -2.50
CA ALA A 60 4.08 -17.97 -2.89
C ALA A 60 5.57 -17.90 -2.51
N LYS A 61 5.93 -18.39 -1.30
CA LYS A 61 7.33 -18.51 -0.87
C LYS A 61 8.14 -19.49 -1.71
N LYS A 62 7.59 -20.68 -1.99
CA LYS A 62 8.27 -21.71 -2.77
C LYS A 62 8.64 -21.23 -4.17
N HIS A 63 7.80 -20.41 -4.79
CA HIS A 63 8.03 -19.87 -6.14
C HIS A 63 8.67 -18.47 -6.13
N GLU A 64 9.06 -17.96 -4.95
CA GLU A 64 9.62 -16.61 -4.78
C GLU A 64 8.76 -15.51 -5.42
N ALA A 65 7.43 -15.73 -5.47
CA ALA A 65 6.48 -14.90 -6.20
C ALA A 65 5.99 -13.68 -5.40
N LEU A 66 6.56 -13.44 -4.21
CA LEU A 66 6.17 -12.32 -3.35
C LEU A 66 7.39 -11.75 -2.63
N LEU A 67 7.70 -10.49 -2.93
CA LEU A 67 8.73 -9.69 -2.29
C LEU A 67 8.09 -8.56 -1.48
N PHE A 68 8.52 -8.37 -0.24
CA PHE A 68 8.06 -7.29 0.63
C PHE A 68 9.07 -6.15 0.65
N ILE A 69 8.60 -4.91 0.49
CA ILE A 69 9.42 -3.70 0.65
C ILE A 69 8.66 -2.74 1.56
N GLU A 70 9.24 -2.41 2.71
CA GLU A 70 8.60 -1.53 3.69
C GLU A 70 8.99 -0.07 3.47
N PHE A 71 8.04 0.84 3.69
CA PHE A 71 8.30 2.27 3.81
C PHE A 71 7.58 2.85 5.03
N VAL A 72 8.05 3.99 5.53
CA VAL A 72 7.39 4.71 6.64
C VAL A 72 6.98 6.11 6.22
N THR A 73 7.89 6.86 5.60
CA THR A 73 7.65 8.26 5.22
C THR A 73 7.26 8.40 3.75
N VAL A 74 6.71 9.56 3.38
CA VAL A 74 6.46 9.89 1.97
C VAL A 74 7.77 9.97 1.16
N THR A 75 8.86 10.39 1.81
CA THR A 75 10.19 10.42 1.19
C THR A 75 10.64 9.00 0.84
N ASP A 76 10.57 8.06 1.80
CA ASP A 76 10.92 6.66 1.57
C ASP A 76 10.10 6.08 0.42
N TYR A 77 8.78 6.32 0.44
CA TYR A 77 7.87 5.86 -0.61
C TYR A 77 8.31 6.35 -2.00
N LEU A 78 8.61 7.64 -2.15
CA LEU A 78 8.99 8.21 -3.45
C LEU A 78 10.32 7.66 -3.97
N PHE A 79 11.32 7.52 -3.10
CA PHE A 79 12.62 6.95 -3.49
C PHE A 79 12.50 5.47 -3.84
N LEU A 80 11.81 4.68 -3.00
CA LEU A 80 11.61 3.25 -3.26
C LEU A 80 10.79 3.02 -4.53
N LEU A 81 9.71 3.79 -4.73
CA LEU A 81 8.92 3.72 -5.96
C LEU A 81 9.79 3.97 -7.19
N ARG A 82 10.61 5.02 -7.16
CA ARG A 82 11.50 5.34 -8.28
C ARG A 82 12.51 4.22 -8.54
N SER A 83 13.12 3.68 -7.49
CA SER A 83 14.09 2.58 -7.61
C SER A 83 13.46 1.31 -8.18
N VAL A 84 12.32 0.88 -7.62
CA VAL A 84 11.60 -0.32 -8.07
C VAL A 84 11.12 -0.15 -9.52
N THR A 85 10.52 0.99 -9.85
CA THR A 85 10.05 1.25 -11.22
C THR A 85 11.19 1.29 -12.23
N SER A 86 12.34 1.85 -11.87
CA SER A 86 13.53 1.86 -12.73
C SER A 86 14.05 0.45 -12.99
N ILE A 87 14.16 -0.39 -11.95
CA ILE A 87 14.59 -1.79 -12.08
C ILE A 87 13.58 -2.59 -12.92
N MET A 88 12.29 -2.39 -12.70
CA MET A 88 11.23 -3.09 -13.44
C MET A 88 11.00 -2.56 -14.85
N SER A 89 11.65 -1.46 -15.26
CA SER A 89 11.38 -0.81 -16.55
C SER A 89 11.62 -1.75 -17.75
N ASP A 90 12.58 -2.67 -17.63
CA ASP A 90 12.90 -3.69 -18.64
C ASP A 90 11.76 -4.69 -18.89
N LEU A 91 10.81 -4.81 -17.96
CA LEU A 91 9.64 -5.67 -18.12
C LEU A 91 8.60 -5.07 -19.07
N ASN A 92 8.61 -3.75 -19.26
CA ASN A 92 7.73 -3.01 -20.16
C ASN A 92 6.24 -3.38 -19.96
N GLU A 93 5.55 -3.80 -21.02
CA GLU A 93 4.11 -4.10 -21.02
C GLU A 93 3.74 -5.30 -20.12
N ARG A 94 4.75 -6.08 -19.69
CA ARG A 94 4.57 -7.20 -18.75
C ARG A 94 4.55 -6.74 -17.29
N ALA A 95 4.91 -5.49 -17.00
CA ALA A 95 4.82 -4.93 -15.66
C ALA A 95 3.49 -4.20 -15.43
N LEU A 96 2.84 -4.57 -14.32
CA LEU A 96 1.67 -3.89 -13.77
C LEU A 96 2.08 -3.10 -12.52
N TYR A 97 1.80 -1.80 -12.54
CA TYR A 97 1.99 -0.90 -11.40
C TYR A 97 0.63 -0.59 -10.78
N TYR A 98 0.31 -1.26 -9.68
CA TYR A 98 -0.96 -1.11 -8.97
C TYR A 98 -0.78 -0.16 -7.76
N LEU A 99 -1.01 1.14 -7.98
CA LEU A 99 -0.66 2.22 -7.06
C LEU A 99 -1.78 2.52 -6.05
N ALA A 100 -2.01 1.59 -5.11
CA ALA A 100 -3.07 1.68 -4.10
C ALA A 100 -2.65 2.37 -2.79
N ALA A 101 -1.41 2.84 -2.67
CA ALA A 101 -0.94 3.53 -1.48
C ALA A 101 -1.63 4.90 -1.32
N ALA A 102 -2.09 5.22 -0.11
CA ALA A 102 -2.54 6.55 0.25
C ALA A 102 -1.32 7.46 0.50
N VAL A 103 -0.86 8.13 -0.56
CA VAL A 103 0.31 9.01 -0.50
C VAL A 103 -0.12 10.40 -0.03
N SER A 104 0.64 10.99 0.91
CA SER A 104 0.39 12.36 1.37
C SER A 104 0.45 13.37 0.23
N ASP A 105 -0.49 14.31 0.20
CA ASP A 105 -0.45 15.43 -0.75
C ASP A 105 0.50 16.56 -0.33
N PHE A 106 0.83 16.62 0.97
CA PHE A 106 1.67 17.64 1.57
C PHE A 106 2.76 17.01 2.45
N PHE A 107 3.91 17.68 2.57
CA PHE A 107 5.04 17.27 3.41
C PHE A 107 5.80 18.48 3.96
N ILE A 108 6.64 18.27 4.97
CA ILE A 108 7.57 19.28 5.48
C ILE A 108 8.97 18.91 4.98
N PRO A 109 9.62 19.74 4.15
CA PRO A 109 11.01 19.52 3.74
C PRO A 109 11.93 19.37 4.95
N SER A 110 12.95 18.52 4.84
CA SER A 110 13.89 18.25 5.94
C SER A 110 14.58 19.52 6.43
N GLN A 111 14.85 20.49 5.56
CA GLN A 111 15.44 21.79 5.93
C GLN A 111 14.51 22.66 6.77
N LYS A 112 13.20 22.43 6.72
CA LYS A 112 12.17 23.17 7.47
C LYS A 112 11.66 22.39 8.69
N MET A 113 12.12 21.17 8.89
CA MET A 113 11.65 20.29 9.97
C MET A 113 12.30 20.69 11.29
N ALA A 114 11.49 20.89 12.34
CA ALA A 114 12.00 21.14 13.67
C ALA A 114 12.81 19.91 14.16
N GLN A 115 14.00 20.16 14.71
CA GLN A 115 14.86 19.10 15.24
C GLN A 115 14.33 18.50 16.54
N HIS A 116 13.56 19.29 17.29
CA HIS A 116 13.01 18.91 18.58
C HIS A 116 11.49 19.02 18.58
N LYS A 117 10.87 18.42 19.59
CA LYS A 117 9.43 18.54 19.85
C LYS A 117 9.03 20.02 19.88
N ILE A 118 8.03 20.37 19.07
CA ILE A 118 7.44 21.71 19.07
C ILE A 118 6.80 21.96 20.43
N GLN A 119 7.16 23.06 21.09
CA GLN A 119 6.68 23.40 22.44
C GLN A 119 5.26 23.97 22.39
N SER A 120 4.43 23.63 23.39
CA SER A 120 3.01 23.97 23.44
C SER A 120 2.69 25.24 24.24
N GLY A 121 3.65 26.14 24.43
CA GLY A 121 3.55 27.26 25.38
C GLY A 121 2.89 28.54 24.84
N GLU A 122 2.81 28.72 23.52
CA GLU A 122 2.48 30.02 22.90
C GLU A 122 1.12 30.07 22.19
N GLY A 123 0.16 29.23 22.60
CA GLY A 123 -1.19 29.24 22.03
C GLY A 123 -1.32 28.36 20.78
N ALA A 124 -1.95 28.88 19.71
CA ALA A 124 -2.36 28.06 18.56
C ALA A 124 -1.18 27.60 17.68
N LEU A 125 -1.19 26.32 17.27
CA LEU A 125 -0.17 25.75 16.39
C LEU A 125 -0.49 26.04 14.91
N THR A 126 0.44 26.68 14.21
CA THR A 126 0.39 26.85 12.74
C THR A 126 1.40 25.93 12.06
N LEU A 127 0.92 25.03 11.20
CA LEU A 127 1.77 24.15 10.39
C LEU A 127 1.80 24.61 8.93
N LYS A 128 3.00 24.91 8.44
CA LYS A 128 3.24 25.23 7.02
C LYS A 128 3.86 24.01 6.33
N MET A 129 3.16 23.51 5.32
CA MET A 129 3.59 22.33 4.54
C MET A 129 3.69 22.67 3.06
N ASP A 130 4.61 22.00 2.37
CA ASP A 130 4.80 22.12 0.93
C ASP A 130 4.05 20.98 0.23
N GLN A 131 3.63 21.20 -1.02
CA GLN A 131 2.99 20.16 -1.82
C GLN A 131 3.99 19.07 -2.23
N VAL A 132 3.56 17.81 -2.16
CA VAL A 132 4.35 16.68 -2.67
C VAL A 132 4.43 16.76 -4.20
N PRO A 133 5.64 16.61 -4.79
CA PRO A 133 5.80 16.59 -6.24
C PRO A 133 4.91 15.52 -6.89
N LYS A 134 4.23 15.90 -7.98
CA LYS A 134 3.33 14.99 -8.70
C LYS A 134 4.14 13.97 -9.51
N PHE A 135 4.42 12.81 -8.92
CA PHE A 135 5.29 11.77 -9.46
C PHE A 135 4.68 10.92 -10.57
N LEU A 136 3.35 10.86 -10.68
CA LEU A 136 2.67 10.03 -11.69
C LEU A 136 3.01 10.44 -13.12
N LYS A 137 3.09 11.74 -13.42
CA LYS A 137 3.45 12.21 -14.77
C LYS A 137 4.89 11.82 -15.15
N PRO A 138 5.92 12.09 -14.33
CA PRO A 138 7.26 11.57 -14.56
C PRO A 138 7.32 10.04 -14.68
N MET A 139 6.52 9.32 -13.90
CA MET A 139 6.47 7.86 -13.95
C MET A 139 5.98 7.37 -15.32
N VAL A 140 4.87 7.93 -15.82
CA VAL A 140 4.30 7.59 -17.14
C VAL A 140 5.22 8.02 -18.28
N MET A 141 5.87 9.18 -18.19
CA MET A 141 6.65 9.71 -19.32
C MET A 141 8.08 9.17 -19.36
N ASN A 142 8.72 8.98 -18.21
CA ASN A 142 10.17 8.82 -18.12
C ASN A 142 10.60 7.51 -17.45
N TRP A 143 9.89 7.06 -16.40
CA TRP A 143 10.36 5.90 -15.62
C TRP A 143 9.93 4.59 -16.26
N VAL A 144 8.66 4.49 -16.64
CA VAL A 144 8.05 3.23 -17.12
C VAL A 144 7.06 3.51 -18.27
N PRO A 145 7.50 4.08 -19.40
CA PRO A 145 6.62 4.54 -20.48
C PRO A 145 5.79 3.44 -21.15
N ARG A 146 6.27 2.20 -21.05
CA ARG A 146 5.58 1.01 -21.58
C ARG A 146 4.94 0.15 -20.49
N GLY A 147 5.02 0.58 -19.23
CA GLY A 147 4.40 -0.10 -18.11
C GLY A 147 2.88 0.08 -18.10
N PHE A 148 2.16 -0.92 -17.58
CA PHE A 148 0.72 -0.80 -17.37
C PHE A 148 0.44 -0.24 -15.97
N ILE A 149 -0.09 0.97 -15.90
CA ILE A 149 -0.22 1.74 -14.66
C ILE A 149 -1.69 1.89 -14.28
N VAL A 150 -2.01 1.41 -13.08
CA VAL A 150 -3.31 1.52 -12.43
C VAL A 150 -3.15 2.41 -11.21
N SER A 151 -3.91 3.51 -11.14
CA SER A 151 -3.94 4.39 -9.98
C SER A 151 -5.29 4.34 -9.26
N PHE A 152 -5.31 4.85 -8.03
CA PHE A 152 -6.51 4.91 -7.21
C PHE A 152 -6.94 6.35 -6.97
N LYS A 153 -8.25 6.57 -6.99
CA LYS A 153 -8.88 7.82 -6.57
C LYS A 153 -9.88 7.52 -5.47
N LEU A 154 -9.56 7.97 -4.26
CA LEU A 154 -10.45 7.88 -3.11
C LEU A 154 -11.15 9.22 -2.91
N GLU A 155 -12.47 9.21 -2.82
CA GLU A 155 -13.28 10.39 -2.53
C GLU A 155 -14.33 10.10 -1.46
N THR A 156 -14.87 11.15 -0.87
CA THR A 156 -16.01 11.07 0.06
C THR A 156 -17.30 11.59 -0.58
N ASP A 157 -17.21 12.33 -1.68
CA ASP A 157 -18.35 12.84 -2.44
C ASP A 157 -18.47 12.08 -3.77
N SER A 158 -19.60 11.41 -3.96
CA SER A 158 -19.90 10.64 -5.17
C SER A 158 -19.98 11.49 -6.43
N ASN A 159 -20.39 12.76 -6.31
CA ASN A 159 -20.49 13.67 -7.44
C ASN A 159 -19.12 14.07 -7.98
N LEU A 160 -18.07 14.01 -7.14
CA LEU A 160 -16.71 14.40 -7.53
C LEU A 160 -15.86 13.23 -8.05
N LEU A 161 -16.24 11.99 -7.73
CA LEU A 161 -15.37 10.82 -7.96
C LEU A 161 -15.04 10.63 -9.44
N VAL A 162 -16.06 10.60 -10.29
CA VAL A 162 -15.89 10.35 -11.73
C VAL A 162 -15.09 11.46 -12.40
N ASP A 163 -15.39 12.72 -12.07
CA ASP A 163 -14.71 13.87 -12.68
C ASP A 163 -13.25 13.94 -12.25
N LYS A 164 -12.95 13.69 -10.97
CA LYS A 164 -11.57 13.62 -10.49
C LYS A 164 -10.79 12.43 -11.06
N ALA A 165 -11.46 11.30 -11.31
CA ALA A 165 -10.85 10.15 -11.98
C ALA A 165 -10.51 10.46 -13.45
N ARG A 166 -11.46 11.03 -14.21
CA ARG A 166 -11.24 11.47 -15.61
C ARG A 166 -10.15 12.54 -15.70
N HIS A 167 -10.13 13.48 -14.76
CA HIS A 167 -9.07 14.48 -14.67
C HIS A 167 -7.70 13.83 -14.44
N ALA A 168 -7.60 12.81 -13.58
CA ALA A 168 -6.33 12.10 -13.36
C ALA A 168 -5.86 11.35 -14.62
N LEU A 169 -6.75 10.71 -15.38
CA LEU A 169 -6.42 10.09 -16.66
C LEU A 169 -5.86 11.13 -17.64
N THR A 170 -6.57 12.25 -17.83
CA THR A 170 -6.17 13.32 -18.75
C THR A 170 -4.85 13.97 -18.33
N ARG A 171 -4.66 14.21 -17.03
CA ARG A 171 -3.48 14.91 -16.49
C ARG A 171 -2.21 14.07 -16.57
N TYR A 172 -2.31 12.76 -16.32
CA TYR A 172 -1.15 11.88 -16.16
C TYR A 172 -0.93 10.94 -17.35
N GLY A 173 -1.96 10.61 -18.14
CA GLY A 173 -1.84 9.78 -19.34
C GLY A 173 -1.62 8.28 -19.06
N HIS A 174 -2.00 7.79 -17.88
CA HIS A 174 -1.93 6.37 -17.52
C HIS A 174 -3.23 5.63 -17.89
N GLN A 175 -3.21 4.31 -17.82
CA GLN A 175 -4.22 3.47 -18.47
C GLN A 175 -5.52 3.34 -17.67
N ILE A 176 -5.46 3.21 -16.34
CA ILE A 176 -6.65 3.00 -15.50
C ILE A 176 -6.59 3.83 -14.22
N VAL A 177 -7.73 4.46 -13.89
CA VAL A 177 -8.02 4.97 -12.54
C VAL A 177 -9.15 4.14 -11.94
N ILE A 178 -8.90 3.53 -10.79
CA ILE A 178 -9.92 2.88 -9.97
C ILE A 178 -10.43 3.88 -8.95
N GLY A 179 -11.70 4.25 -9.06
CA GLY A 179 -12.37 5.16 -8.14
C GLY A 179 -13.09 4.42 -7.02
N ASN A 180 -12.94 4.88 -5.78
CA ASN A 180 -13.63 4.31 -4.62
C ASN A 180 -14.21 5.43 -3.75
N LEU A 181 -15.38 5.20 -3.18
CA LEU A 181 -15.90 6.03 -2.10
C LEU A 181 -15.45 5.50 -0.74
N LEU A 182 -15.05 6.39 0.15
CA LEU A 182 -14.51 6.00 1.47
C LEU A 182 -15.47 5.11 2.26
N GLU A 183 -16.77 5.38 2.18
CA GLU A 183 -17.82 4.69 2.91
C GLU A 183 -18.07 3.27 2.37
N THR A 184 -18.00 3.09 1.04
CA THR A 184 -18.35 1.81 0.38
C THR A 184 -17.15 0.99 -0.11
N ARG A 185 -15.90 1.49 0.05
CA ARG A 185 -14.67 0.86 -0.47
C ARG A 185 -14.38 -0.60 -0.07
N LYS A 186 -15.11 -1.14 0.91
CA LYS A 186 -14.96 -2.55 1.36
C LYS A 186 -16.00 -3.48 0.74
N ILE A 187 -17.03 -2.93 0.11
CA ILE A 187 -18.22 -3.62 -0.38
C ILE A 187 -18.23 -3.61 -1.92
N GLU A 188 -17.78 -2.50 -2.51
CA GLU A 188 -17.67 -2.23 -3.96
C GLU A 188 -16.21 -2.27 -4.43
#